data_AF-A0A2T2TEY8-F1
#
_entry.id   AF-A0A2T2TEY8-F1
#
_cell.length_a   1.000
_cell.length_b   1.000
_cell.length_c   1.000
_cell.angle_alpha   90.00
_cell.angle_beta   90.00
_cell.angle_gamma   90.00
#
_symmetry.space_group_name_H-M   'P 1'
#
loop_
_entity.id
_entity.type
_entity.pdbx_description
1 polymer ?
#
loop_
_entity_poly.entity_id
_entity_poly.type
_entity_poly.pdbx_seq_one_letter_code
_entity_poly.pdbx_strand_id
1 'polypeptide(L)'
;DFTSDWIAPFGTIFLNLLKLIAVPLVLASLVVGVASLADVQRLSRIGGKTLGIYVLTTVIALTIGLVIVNVMQPGDAIPQDSKGFLHPLFDIYVRAPDEPGVIHDFTEHLLEADINIKDIELQTIREGTGGTFRLAFKDASDAEAAASVLSEAGYEARRP
;
A
#
# COMPACT_ATOMS: atom_id res chain seq x y z
N ASP A 1 4.82 14.05 -13.45
CA ASP A 1 5.60 14.36 -12.23
C ASP A 1 7.06 14.39 -12.65
N PHE A 2 7.77 15.49 -12.43
CA PHE A 2 9.07 15.79 -13.07
C PHE A 2 10.09 14.63 -12.97
N THR A 3 10.14 13.96 -11.82
CA THR A 3 11.03 12.82 -11.57
C THR A 3 10.70 11.62 -12.46
N SER A 4 9.41 11.30 -12.62
CA SER A 4 8.97 10.18 -13.47
C SER A 4 9.26 10.46 -14.94
N ASP A 5 9.03 11.70 -15.38
CA ASP A 5 9.05 12.03 -16.80
C ASP A 5 10.47 12.33 -17.32
N TRP A 6 11.35 12.85 -16.47
CA TRP A 6 12.69 13.31 -16.89
C TRP A 6 13.86 12.56 -16.25
N ILE A 7 13.69 11.96 -15.07
CA ILE A 7 14.80 11.29 -14.36
C ILE A 7 14.74 9.76 -14.54
N ALA A 8 13.57 9.15 -14.35
CA ALA A 8 13.39 7.71 -14.47
C ALA A 8 13.79 7.10 -15.84
N PRO A 9 13.62 7.79 -17.00
CA PRO A 9 14.05 7.25 -18.29
C PRO A 9 15.56 6.97 -18.36
N PHE A 10 16.40 7.80 -17.75
CA PHE A 10 17.86 7.59 -17.73
C PHE A 10 18.25 6.35 -16.92
N GLY A 11 17.60 6.12 -15.77
CA GLY A 11 17.81 4.90 -14.99
C GLY A 11 17.40 3.65 -15.76
N THR A 12 16.29 3.72 -16.49
CA THR A 12 15.83 2.63 -17.35
C THR A 12 16.82 2.31 -18.46
N ILE A 13 17.33 3.32 -19.16
CA ILE A 13 18.35 3.15 -20.21
C ILE A 13 19.61 2.50 -19.63
N PHE A 14 20.10 2.99 -18.48
CA PHE A 14 21.28 2.43 -17.82
C PHE A 14 21.10 0.95 -17.47
N LEU A 15 19.98 0.58 -16.84
CA LEU A 15 19.68 -0.82 -16.50
C LEU A 15 19.57 -1.69 -17.75
N ASN A 16 19.00 -1.17 -18.85
CA ASN A 16 18.91 -1.90 -20.11
C ASN A 16 20.28 -2.13 -20.75
N LEU A 17 21.18 -1.14 -20.69
CA LEU A 17 22.56 -1.31 -21.16
C LEU A 17 23.32 -2.34 -20.33
N LEU A 18 23.18 -2.33 -19.00
CA LEU A 18 23.77 -3.36 -18.14
C LEU A 18 23.25 -4.75 -18.48
N LYS A 19 21.93 -4.91 -18.65
CA LYS A 19 21.30 -6.19 -19.03
C LYS A 19 21.77 -6.67 -20.41
N LEU A 20 21.92 -5.77 -21.39
CA LEU A 20 22.38 -6.10 -22.74
C LEU A 20 23.79 -6.71 -22.75
N ILE A 21 24.67 -6.29 -21.85
CA ILE A 21 26.03 -6.83 -21.73
C ILE A 21 26.05 -8.08 -20.85
N ALA A 22 25.37 -8.04 -19.69
CA ALA A 22 25.46 -9.10 -18.69
C ALA A 22 24.93 -10.45 -19.19
N VAL A 23 23.78 -10.46 -19.88
CA VAL A 23 23.15 -11.71 -20.33
C VAL A 23 24.03 -12.50 -21.31
N PRO A 24 24.48 -11.94 -22.45
CA PRO A 24 25.33 -12.68 -23.39
C PRO A 24 26.69 -13.05 -22.79
N LEU A 25 27.26 -12.19 -21.95
CA LEU A 25 28.54 -12.47 -21.29
C LEU A 25 28.45 -13.67 -20.33
N VAL A 26 27.40 -13.73 -19.51
CA VAL A 26 27.18 -14.85 -18.58
C VAL A 26 26.98 -16.15 -19.37
N LEU A 27 26.19 -16.14 -20.44
CA LEU A 27 26.00 -17.34 -21.26
C LEU A 27 27.30 -17.80 -21.91
N ALA A 28 28.05 -16.91 -22.55
CA ALA A 28 29.32 -17.26 -23.17
C ALA A 28 30.33 -17.79 -22.13
N SER A 29 30.42 -17.15 -20.96
CA SER A 29 31.28 -17.58 -19.85
C SER A 29 30.91 -18.96 -19.33
N LEU A 30 29.62 -19.25 -19.17
CA LEU A 30 29.15 -20.57 -18.74
C LEU A 30 29.46 -21.65 -19.79
N VAL A 31 29.19 -21.38 -21.07
CA VAL A 31 29.49 -22.34 -22.15
C VAL A 31 30.98 -22.65 -22.22
N VAL A 32 31.84 -21.63 -22.25
CA VAL A 32 33.30 -21.82 -22.26
C VAL A 32 33.79 -22.50 -20.99
N GLY A 33 33.26 -22.10 -19.83
CA GLY A 33 33.60 -22.69 -18.54
C GLY A 33 33.27 -24.18 -18.47
N VAL A 34 32.06 -24.57 -18.87
CA VAL A 34 31.63 -25.98 -18.91
C VAL A 34 32.41 -26.77 -19.96
N ALA A 35 32.64 -26.21 -21.15
CA ALA A 35 33.41 -26.88 -22.21
C ALA A 35 34.89 -27.11 -21.83
N SER A 36 35.46 -26.24 -20.99
CA SER A 36 36.85 -26.39 -20.52
C SER A 36 37.05 -27.51 -19.48
N LEU A 37 35.96 -28.00 -18.89
CA LEU A 37 35.98 -29.09 -17.91
C LEU A 37 35.90 -30.43 -18.64
N ALA A 38 37.03 -31.16 -18.70
CA ALA A 38 37.09 -32.48 -19.34
C ALA A 38 36.30 -33.58 -18.61
N ASP A 39 35.93 -33.37 -17.33
CA ASP A 39 35.27 -34.37 -16.48
C ASP A 39 34.02 -33.79 -15.81
N VAL A 40 32.86 -34.32 -16.20
CA VAL A 40 31.53 -33.96 -15.68
C VAL A 40 31.41 -34.21 -14.17
N GLN A 41 32.13 -35.18 -13.62
CA GLN A 41 32.11 -35.45 -12.17
C GLN A 41 32.78 -34.33 -11.36
N ARG A 42 33.75 -33.60 -11.95
CA ARG A 42 34.35 -32.44 -11.28
C ARG A 42 33.36 -31.27 -11.24
N LEU A 43 32.62 -31.05 -12.32
CA LEU A 43 31.59 -30.03 -12.39
C LEU A 43 30.48 -30.26 -11.35
N SER A 44 30.00 -31.50 -11.20
CA SER A 44 28.94 -31.82 -10.22
C SER A 44 29.39 -31.61 -8.77
N ARG A 45 30.65 -31.92 -8.44
CA ARG A 45 31.22 -31.67 -7.11
C ARG A 45 31.36 -30.18 -6.80
N ILE A 46 31.81 -29.38 -7.76
CA ILE A 46 31.95 -27.92 -7.58
C ILE A 46 30.56 -27.28 -7.45
N GLY A 47 29.65 -27.61 -8.37
CA GLY A 47 28.27 -27.12 -8.35
C GLY A 47 27.54 -27.49 -7.05
N GLY A 48 27.70 -28.74 -6.58
CA GLY A 48 27.12 -29.19 -5.32
C GLY A 48 27.64 -28.44 -4.09
N LYS A 49 28.95 -28.14 -4.03
CA LYS A 49 29.51 -27.31 -2.96
C LYS A 49 28.95 -25.88 -2.99
N THR A 50 28.90 -25.28 -4.17
CA THR A 50 28.34 -23.93 -4.33
C THR A 50 26.87 -23.87 -3.95
N LEU A 51 26.07 -24.84 -4.38
CA LEU A 51 24.65 -24.93 -4.02
C LEU A 51 24.48 -25.14 -2.51
N GLY A 52 25.29 -25.99 -1.90
CA GLY A 52 25.29 -26.20 -0.44
C GLY A 52 25.59 -24.91 0.33
N ILE A 53 26.58 -24.13 -0.13
CA ILE A 53 26.88 -22.81 0.45
C ILE A 53 25.69 -21.88 0.30
N TYR A 54 25.07 -21.77 -0.88
CA TYR A 54 23.91 -20.89 -1.09
C TYR A 54 22.71 -21.26 -0.24
N VAL A 55 22.39 -22.54 -0.11
CA VAL A 55 21.30 -23.01 0.76
C VAL A 55 21.62 -22.65 2.21
N LEU A 56 22.84 -22.93 2.68
CA LEU A 56 23.26 -22.63 4.04
C LEU A 56 23.16 -21.13 4.35
N THR A 57 23.70 -20.28 3.49
CA THR A 57 23.63 -18.82 3.68
C THR A 57 22.21 -18.30 3.60
N THR A 58 21.35 -18.88 2.74
CA THR A 58 19.94 -18.50 2.64
C THR A 58 19.19 -18.85 3.92
N VAL A 59 19.38 -20.06 4.46
CA VAL A 59 18.78 -20.46 5.73
C VAL A 59 19.21 -19.52 6.84
N ILE A 60 20.51 -19.22 6.95
CA ILE A 60 21.03 -18.28 7.96
C ILE A 60 20.38 -16.89 7.80
N ALA A 61 20.31 -16.35 6.59
CA ALA A 61 19.70 -15.05 6.32
C ALA A 61 18.20 -15.01 6.68
N LEU A 62 17.45 -16.06 6.31
CA LEU A 62 16.03 -16.20 6.65
C LEU A 62 15.82 -16.33 8.16
N THR A 63 16.67 -17.11 8.86
CA THR A 63 16.60 -17.23 10.31
C THR A 63 16.82 -15.87 10.98
N ILE A 64 17.84 -15.12 10.56
CA ILE A 64 18.09 -13.77 11.09
C ILE A 64 16.89 -12.85 10.82
N GLY A 65 16.39 -12.82 9.58
CA GLY A 65 15.23 -12.01 9.22
C GLY A 65 13.99 -12.36 10.05
N LEU A 66 13.71 -13.65 10.25
CA LEU A 66 12.62 -14.12 11.09
C LEU A 66 12.81 -13.73 12.55
N VAL A 67 14.02 -13.85 13.11
CA VAL A 67 14.29 -13.42 14.48
C VAL A 67 14.05 -11.92 14.63
N ILE A 68 14.54 -11.11 13.71
CA ILE A 68 14.35 -9.65 13.75
C ILE A 68 12.87 -9.29 13.66
N VAL A 69 12.13 -9.85 12.69
CA VAL A 69 10.70 -9.54 12.51
C VAL A 69 9.87 -9.98 13.72
N ASN A 70 10.15 -11.15 14.29
CA ASN A 70 9.43 -11.64 15.47
C ASN A 70 9.76 -10.87 16.75
N VAL A 71 10.95 -10.25 16.85
CA VAL A 71 11.33 -9.41 17.99
C VAL A 71 10.83 -7.98 17.84
N MET A 72 10.95 -7.39 16.65
CA MET A 72 10.56 -6.00 16.40
C MET A 72 9.04 -5.83 16.19
N GLN A 73 8.33 -6.90 15.83
CA GLN A 73 6.87 -6.91 15.62
C GLN A 73 6.36 -5.66 14.85
N PRO A 74 6.93 -5.33 13.67
CA PRO A 74 6.63 -4.07 12.99
C PRO A 74 5.15 -3.94 12.55
N GLY A 75 4.40 -5.04 12.52
CA GLY A 75 2.97 -5.04 12.21
C GLY A 75 2.11 -4.30 13.23
N ASP A 76 2.54 -4.20 14.49
CA ASP A 76 1.77 -3.54 15.56
C ASP A 76 1.66 -2.02 15.35
N ALA A 77 2.58 -1.44 14.57
CA ALA A 77 2.54 -0.03 14.21
C ALA A 77 1.47 0.30 13.15
N ILE A 78 0.84 -0.72 12.54
CA ILE A 78 -0.16 -0.54 11.48
C ILE A 78 -1.56 -0.67 12.08
N PRO A 79 -2.39 0.39 12.05
CA PRO A 79 -3.77 0.31 12.54
C PRO A 79 -4.57 -0.73 11.74
N GLN A 80 -5.16 -1.71 12.44
CA GLN A 80 -5.89 -2.82 11.80
C GLN A 80 -7.20 -2.38 11.13
N ASP A 81 -7.81 -1.30 11.63
CA ASP A 81 -9.12 -0.77 11.14
C ASP A 81 -8.99 0.38 10.13
N SER A 82 -7.77 0.80 9.81
CA SER A 82 -7.55 1.86 8.82
C SER A 82 -7.34 1.22 7.46
N LYS A 83 -8.21 1.52 6.48
CA LYS A 83 -8.16 1.04 5.08
C LYS A 83 -6.90 1.53 4.33
N GLY A 84 -5.70 1.17 4.80
CA GLY A 84 -4.42 1.64 4.27
C GLY A 84 -4.02 3.05 4.73
N PHE A 85 -4.71 3.65 5.70
CA PHE A 85 -4.33 4.95 6.26
C PHE A 85 -3.29 4.78 7.37
N LEU A 86 -2.20 5.54 7.30
CA LEU A 86 -1.14 5.55 8.31
C LEU A 86 -1.60 6.11 9.67
N HIS A 87 -2.71 6.85 9.69
CA HIS A 87 -3.30 7.43 10.89
C HIS A 87 -4.78 7.02 10.94
N PRO A 88 -5.32 6.70 12.14
CA PRO A 88 -6.74 6.44 12.33
C PRO A 88 -7.58 7.62 11.84
N LEU A 89 -8.63 7.35 11.08
CA LEU A 89 -9.62 8.36 10.71
C LEU A 89 -10.65 8.52 11.82
N PHE A 90 -11.26 9.71 11.87
CA PHE A 90 -12.29 10.08 12.82
C PHE A 90 -13.64 10.07 12.12
N ASP A 91 -14.53 9.17 12.55
CA ASP A 91 -15.81 8.94 11.88
C ASP A 91 -16.94 9.82 12.44
N ILE A 92 -17.91 10.16 11.59
CA ILE A 92 -19.26 10.61 11.98
C ILE A 92 -20.30 9.82 11.18
N TYR A 93 -21.48 9.66 11.76
CA TYR A 93 -22.65 9.10 11.10
C TYR A 93 -23.63 10.20 10.75
N VAL A 94 -24.01 10.28 9.48
CA VAL A 94 -24.95 11.25 8.95
C VAL A 94 -26.14 10.49 8.40
N ARG A 95 -27.33 10.73 8.97
CA ARG A 95 -28.56 10.21 8.39
C ARG A 95 -29.04 11.15 7.30
N ALA A 96 -29.30 10.59 6.13
CA ALA A 96 -29.71 11.35 4.96
C ALA A 96 -31.00 10.74 4.38
N PRO A 97 -31.97 11.55 3.95
CA PRO A 97 -33.18 11.06 3.29
C PRO A 97 -32.83 10.43 1.93
N ASP A 98 -33.73 9.58 1.42
CA ASP A 98 -33.58 8.94 0.11
C ASP A 98 -34.13 9.86 -0.99
N GLU A 99 -33.44 10.98 -1.20
CA GLU A 99 -33.80 12.00 -2.19
C GLU A 99 -32.62 12.29 -3.15
N PRO A 100 -32.88 12.53 -4.44
CA PRO A 100 -31.82 12.92 -5.38
C PRO A 100 -31.14 14.22 -4.94
N GLY A 101 -29.81 14.25 -4.97
CA GLY A 101 -29.02 15.45 -4.66
C GLY A 101 -28.54 15.56 -3.21
N VAL A 102 -28.99 14.69 -2.30
CA VAL A 102 -28.61 14.71 -0.89
C VAL A 102 -27.09 14.63 -0.68
N ILE A 103 -26.39 13.80 -1.46
CA ILE A 103 -24.92 13.71 -1.39
C ILE A 103 -24.27 15.04 -1.75
N HIS A 104 -24.74 15.68 -2.83
CA HIS A 104 -24.24 17.00 -3.23
C HIS A 104 -24.43 17.99 -2.09
N ASP A 105 -25.65 18.06 -1.54
CA ASP A 105 -26.02 19.03 -0.53
C ASP A 105 -25.14 18.93 0.74
N PHE A 106 -25.01 17.77 1.37
CA PHE A 106 -24.14 17.67 2.55
C PHE A 106 -22.65 17.85 2.20
N THR A 107 -22.20 17.45 0.99
CA THR A 107 -20.82 17.72 0.58
C THR A 107 -20.56 19.20 0.30
N GLU A 108 -21.56 19.95 -0.14
CA GLU A 108 -21.51 21.39 -0.38
C GLU A 108 -21.35 22.14 0.95
N HIS A 109 -22.14 21.79 1.97
CA HIS A 109 -21.99 22.36 3.31
C HIS A 109 -20.60 22.10 3.91
N LEU A 110 -20.04 20.90 3.71
CA LEU A 110 -18.68 20.59 4.15
C LEU A 110 -17.61 21.34 3.34
N LEU A 111 -17.83 21.54 2.04
CA LEU A 111 -16.95 22.31 1.18
C LEU A 111 -16.92 23.80 1.57
N GLU A 112 -18.08 24.40 1.86
CA GLU A 112 -18.19 25.79 2.31
C GLU A 112 -17.47 26.03 3.64
N ALA A 113 -17.41 25.01 4.49
CA ALA A 113 -16.67 25.02 5.75
C ALA A 113 -15.18 24.64 5.61
N ASP A 114 -14.68 24.39 4.39
CA ASP A 114 -13.32 23.93 4.09
C ASP A 114 -12.95 22.60 4.78
N ILE A 115 -13.92 21.70 4.96
CA ILE A 115 -13.74 20.41 5.63
C ILE A 115 -13.60 19.28 4.60
N ASN A 116 -12.47 18.56 4.67
CA ASN A 116 -12.15 17.52 3.68
C ASN A 116 -12.45 16.10 4.17
N ILE A 117 -13.37 15.42 3.47
CA ILE A 117 -13.72 14.02 3.70
C ILE A 117 -12.58 13.11 3.19
N LYS A 118 -12.16 12.14 4.00
CA LYS A 118 -11.12 11.15 3.63
C LYS A 118 -11.70 9.82 3.16
N ASP A 119 -12.82 9.41 3.74
CA ASP A 119 -13.59 8.24 3.32
C ASP A 119 -15.08 8.53 3.47
N ILE A 120 -15.89 7.99 2.57
CA ILE A 120 -17.35 8.06 2.60
C ILE A 120 -17.92 6.68 2.31
N GLU A 121 -18.78 6.19 3.20
CA GLU A 121 -19.34 4.85 3.08
C GLU A 121 -20.82 4.85 3.44
N LEU A 122 -21.64 4.24 2.58
CA LEU A 122 -23.06 4.04 2.85
C LEU A 122 -23.25 2.77 3.69
N GLN A 123 -23.61 2.91 4.95
CA GLN A 123 -23.68 1.79 5.89
C GLN A 123 -25.01 1.03 5.84
N THR A 124 -26.11 1.76 5.68
CA THR A 124 -27.45 1.16 5.60
C THR A 124 -28.31 1.99 4.66
N ILE A 125 -29.16 1.31 3.91
CA ILE A 125 -30.24 1.90 3.13
C ILE A 125 -31.53 1.24 3.58
N ARG A 126 -32.57 2.03 3.83
CA ARG A 126 -33.92 1.52 4.08
C ARG A 126 -34.88 2.25 3.16
N GLU A 127 -35.56 1.51 2.28
CA GLU A 127 -36.57 2.07 1.38
C GLU A 127 -37.59 2.90 2.16
N GLY A 128 -37.80 4.14 1.73
CA GLY A 128 -38.77 5.06 2.34
C GLY A 128 -38.37 5.67 3.69
N THR A 129 -37.18 5.39 4.23
CA THR A 129 -36.70 6.00 5.51
C THR A 129 -35.32 6.66 5.40
N GLY A 130 -34.66 6.58 4.25
CA GLY A 130 -33.32 7.11 4.02
C GLY A 130 -32.19 6.12 4.26
N GLY A 131 -30.97 6.64 4.30
CA GLY A 131 -29.75 5.89 4.58
C GLY A 131 -28.87 6.54 5.66
N THR A 132 -27.88 5.80 6.13
CA THR A 132 -26.84 6.34 7.02
C THR A 132 -25.50 6.28 6.33
N PHE A 133 -24.87 7.44 6.16
CA PHE A 133 -23.53 7.59 5.64
C PHE A 133 -22.55 7.68 6.80
N ARG A 134 -21.43 6.98 6.69
CA ARG A 134 -20.26 7.18 7.53
C ARG A 134 -19.28 8.06 6.76
N LEU A 135 -18.96 9.21 7.32
CA LEU A 135 -17.94 10.11 6.79
C LEU A 135 -16.73 10.05 7.73
N ALA A 136 -15.53 9.91 7.17
CA ALA A 136 -14.30 9.79 7.93
C ALA A 136 -13.37 10.98 7.64
N PHE A 137 -12.79 11.56 8.68
CA PHE A 137 -11.94 12.75 8.61
C PHE A 137 -10.55 12.46 9.15
N LYS A 138 -9.58 13.30 8.76
CA LYS A 138 -8.18 13.13 9.18
C LYS A 138 -7.98 13.41 10.67
N ASP A 139 -8.64 14.44 11.18
CA ASP A 139 -8.43 14.98 12.52
C ASP A 139 -9.75 15.03 13.31
N ALA A 140 -9.69 14.91 14.63
CA ALA A 140 -10.88 14.90 15.49
C ALA A 140 -11.65 16.23 15.43
N SER A 141 -10.93 17.35 15.29
CA SER A 141 -11.51 18.69 15.13
C SER A 141 -12.36 18.80 13.87
N ASP A 142 -11.89 18.24 12.76
CA ASP A 142 -12.61 18.28 11.48
C ASP A 142 -13.90 17.46 11.56
N ALA A 143 -13.85 16.32 12.25
CA ALA A 143 -15.03 15.49 12.48
C ALA A 143 -16.05 16.18 13.39
N GLU A 144 -15.60 16.88 14.43
CA GLU A 144 -16.48 17.67 15.32
C GLU A 144 -17.12 18.84 14.56
N ALA A 145 -16.32 19.60 13.80
CA ALA A 145 -16.81 20.69 12.96
C ALA A 145 -17.79 20.20 11.90
N ALA A 146 -17.50 19.07 11.25
CA ALA A 146 -18.39 18.45 10.27
C ALA A 146 -19.74 18.05 10.89
N ALA A 147 -19.73 17.47 12.09
CA ALA A 147 -20.97 17.10 12.78
C ALA A 147 -21.82 18.35 13.11
N SER A 148 -21.19 19.45 13.55
CA SER A 148 -21.86 20.72 13.80
C SER A 148 -22.45 21.32 12.52
N VAL A 149 -21.66 21.47 11.46
CA VAL A 149 -22.09 22.05 10.18
C VAL A 149 -23.26 21.28 9.59
N LEU A 150 -23.19 19.96 9.59
CA LEU A 150 -24.26 19.11 9.04
C LEU A 150 -25.52 19.13 9.92
N SER A 151 -25.36 19.22 11.24
CA SER A 151 -26.50 19.38 12.15
C SER A 151 -27.19 20.73 11.97
N GLU A 152 -26.43 21.80 11.73
CA GLU A 152 -26.96 23.13 11.41
C GLU A 152 -27.68 23.16 10.06
N ALA A 153 -27.20 22.38 9.09
CA ALA A 153 -27.84 22.15 7.79
C ALA A 153 -29.10 21.26 7.85
N GLY A 154 -29.45 20.73 9.03
CA GLY A 154 -30.66 19.93 9.24
C GLY A 154 -30.48 18.41 9.10
N TYR A 155 -29.24 17.92 8.96
CA TYR A 155 -28.94 16.49 8.95
C TYR A 155 -28.77 15.94 10.38
N GLU A 156 -29.15 14.69 10.59
CA GLU A 156 -28.87 14.00 11.86
C GLU A 156 -27.42 13.48 11.82
N ALA A 157 -26.46 14.32 12.22
CA ALA A 157 -25.03 14.02 12.23
C ALA A 157 -24.50 13.81 13.66
N ARG A 158 -23.86 12.67 13.93
CA ARG A 158 -23.32 12.35 15.27
C ARG A 158 -22.02 11.55 15.24
N ARG A 159 -21.25 11.67 16.32
CA ARG A 159 -20.09 10.81 16.57
C ARG A 159 -20.54 9.37 16.93
N PRO A 160 -19.70 8.36 16.63
CA PRO A 160 -19.92 6.98 17.07
C PRO A 160 -20.15 6.85 18.58
#